data_AF-V7PML3-F1
#
_entry.id   AF-V7PML3-F1
#
_cell.length_a   1.000
_cell.length_b   1.000
_cell.length_c   1.000
_cell.angle_alpha   90.00
_cell.angle_beta   90.00
_cell.angle_gamma   90.00
#
_symmetry.space_group_name_H-M   'P 1'
#
loop_
_entity.id
_entity.type
_entity.pdbx_description
1 polymer ?
#
loop_
_entity_poly.entity_id
_entity_poly.type
_entity_poly.pdbx_seq_one_letter_code
_entity_poly.pdbx_strand_id
1 'polypeptide(L)'
;MYMHVCMVISLNLKDNQWEVCNYKNEKKIKLEKVELNNSVNIYNCENTNFTIENPKFKSLQIQKCGKCNIVLNNLISSIEIIDCKKIKIQVLGKCSSISIDKCIGVEIYLSKENTESEFTTALSSEMNVHFEKNGEWKELTIPEQYQHTLCGGKLNTRVSDLYNY
;
A
#
# COMPACT_ATOMS: atom_id res chain seq x y z
N MET A 1 -3.67 12.72 22.03
CA MET A 1 -3.47 11.62 23.01
C MET A 1 -3.44 10.27 22.27
N TYR A 2 -2.50 10.05 21.33
CA TYR A 2 -2.38 8.80 20.57
C TYR A 2 -0.96 8.67 20.03
N MET A 3 0.03 8.40 20.88
CA MET A 3 1.38 8.04 20.40
C MET A 3 2.28 7.38 21.45
N HIS A 4 1.77 7.02 22.63
CA HIS A 4 2.59 6.56 23.74
C HIS A 4 2.68 5.04 23.92
N VAL A 5 2.19 4.23 22.96
CA VAL A 5 2.08 2.77 23.15
C VAL A 5 3.03 1.91 22.29
N CYS A 6 3.50 2.33 21.11
CA CYS A 6 4.28 1.42 20.27
C CYS A 6 5.80 1.63 20.37
N MET A 7 6.42 1.27 21.50
CA MET A 7 7.88 0.97 21.55
C MET A 7 8.19 -0.55 21.58
N VAL A 8 7.18 -1.39 21.81
CA VAL A 8 7.34 -2.86 21.91
C VAL A 8 6.66 -3.53 20.72
N ILE A 9 7.16 -4.68 20.30
CA ILE A 9 6.47 -5.55 19.33
C ILE A 9 5.07 -5.84 19.86
N SER A 10 4.05 -5.61 19.04
CA SER A 10 2.66 -5.81 19.47
C SER A 10 1.77 -6.28 18.32
N LEU A 11 0.79 -7.10 18.69
CA LEU A 11 -0.28 -7.57 17.84
C LEU A 11 -1.57 -7.59 18.67
N ASN A 12 -2.38 -6.53 18.56
CA ASN A 12 -3.57 -6.35 19.39
C ASN A 12 -4.76 -5.93 18.54
N LEU A 13 -5.95 -6.39 18.91
CA LEU A 13 -7.21 -5.92 18.35
C LEU A 13 -7.83 -4.88 19.29
N LYS A 14 -8.14 -3.70 18.75
CA LYS A 14 -8.86 -2.64 19.47
C LYS A 14 -9.84 -1.97 18.51
N ASP A 15 -11.10 -1.83 18.92
CA ASP A 15 -12.13 -1.12 18.14
C ASP A 15 -12.25 -1.59 16.67
N ASN A 16 -12.21 -2.92 16.45
CA ASN A 16 -12.16 -3.56 15.13
C ASN A 16 -10.91 -3.20 14.29
N GLN A 17 -9.86 -2.67 14.89
CA GLN A 17 -8.58 -2.40 14.24
C GLN A 17 -7.48 -3.27 14.85
N TRP A 18 -6.82 -4.06 14.01
CA TRP A 18 -5.59 -4.75 14.37
C TRP A 18 -4.43 -3.78 14.32
N GLU A 19 -3.75 -3.59 15.44
CA GLU A 19 -2.48 -2.86 15.54
C GLU A 19 -1.32 -3.86 15.51
N VAL A 20 -0.49 -3.74 14.48
CA VAL A 20 0.68 -4.60 14.23
C VAL A 20 1.92 -3.70 14.26
N CYS A 21 2.60 -3.63 15.40
CA CYS A 21 3.68 -2.67 15.60
C CYS A 21 5.05 -3.33 15.74
N ASN A 22 6.08 -2.61 15.28
CA ASN A 22 7.49 -2.75 15.69
C ASN A 22 8.18 -4.08 15.35
N TYR A 23 7.61 -4.92 14.49
CA TYR A 23 8.28 -6.13 14.00
C TYR A 23 9.50 -5.77 13.14
N LYS A 24 10.64 -6.42 13.40
CA LYS A 24 11.89 -6.16 12.68
C LYS A 24 12.59 -7.45 12.31
N ASN A 25 12.98 -7.59 11.04
CA ASN A 25 13.72 -8.75 10.51
C ASN A 25 12.96 -10.08 10.61
N GLU A 26 11.64 -10.04 10.57
CA GLU A 26 10.82 -11.25 10.68
C GLU A 26 10.57 -11.88 9.32
N LYS A 27 10.90 -13.17 9.20
CA LYS A 27 10.76 -13.89 7.92
C LYS A 27 9.30 -14.00 7.48
N LYS A 28 8.36 -14.13 8.43
CA LYS A 28 6.93 -14.24 8.14
C LYS A 28 6.11 -14.05 9.40
N ILE A 29 5.17 -13.09 9.37
CA ILE A 29 4.13 -12.87 10.38
C ILE A 29 2.78 -13.12 9.73
N LYS A 30 1.98 -14.02 10.31
CA LYS A 30 0.63 -14.32 9.84
C LYS A 30 -0.42 -13.66 10.73
N LEU A 31 -1.39 -12.99 10.11
CA LEU A 31 -2.53 -12.40 10.79
C LEU A 31 -3.77 -13.27 10.55
N GLU A 32 -3.87 -14.37 11.31
CA GLU A 32 -4.89 -15.41 11.11
C GLU A 32 -6.26 -15.03 11.70
N LYS A 33 -6.30 -14.08 12.64
CA LYS A 33 -7.49 -13.66 13.39
C LYS A 33 -8.18 -12.41 12.83
N VAL A 34 -7.74 -11.91 11.67
CA VAL A 34 -8.39 -10.77 11.00
C VAL A 34 -9.75 -11.24 10.49
N GLU A 35 -10.80 -10.45 10.74
CA GLU A 35 -12.17 -10.72 10.30
C GLU A 35 -12.67 -9.67 9.28
N LEU A 36 -13.81 -9.92 8.66
CA LEU A 36 -14.39 -9.12 7.57
C LEU A 36 -14.48 -7.62 7.88
N ASN A 37 -14.90 -7.29 9.11
CA ASN A 37 -15.13 -5.91 9.53
C ASN A 37 -13.89 -5.25 10.13
N ASN A 38 -12.75 -5.96 10.16
CA ASN A 38 -11.54 -5.42 10.75
C ASN A 38 -10.74 -4.58 9.77
N SER A 39 -10.19 -3.49 10.27
CA SER A 39 -9.07 -2.78 9.65
C SER A 39 -7.75 -3.31 10.21
N VAL A 40 -6.67 -3.26 9.43
CA VAL A 40 -5.33 -3.64 9.85
C VAL A 40 -4.40 -2.44 9.71
N ASN A 41 -3.68 -2.09 10.76
CA ASN A 41 -2.67 -1.03 10.77
C ASN A 41 -1.30 -1.63 11.11
N ILE A 42 -0.38 -1.59 10.14
CA ILE A 42 1.00 -2.03 10.28
C ILE A 42 1.88 -0.81 10.49
N TYR A 43 2.48 -0.69 11.67
CA TYR A 43 3.20 0.50 12.09
C TYR A 43 4.65 0.21 12.50
N ASN A 44 5.59 1.04 12.02
CA ASN A 44 7.00 1.02 12.43
C ASN A 44 7.69 -0.35 12.31
N CYS A 45 7.36 -1.10 11.25
CA CYS A 45 7.95 -2.42 10.97
C CYS A 45 9.07 -2.31 9.94
N GLU A 46 10.12 -3.14 10.06
CA GLU A 46 11.26 -3.15 9.15
C GLU A 46 11.59 -4.57 8.70
N ASN A 47 11.94 -4.75 7.41
CA ASN A 47 12.46 -6.00 6.87
C ASN A 47 11.62 -7.24 7.26
N THR A 48 10.29 -7.13 7.10
CA THR A 48 9.33 -8.11 7.62
C THR A 48 8.28 -8.46 6.57
N ASN A 49 7.95 -9.75 6.47
CA ASN A 49 6.88 -10.24 5.59
C ASN A 49 5.59 -10.48 6.37
N PHE A 50 4.47 -9.92 5.93
CA PHE A 50 3.15 -10.12 6.52
C PHE A 50 2.23 -10.90 5.56
N THR A 51 1.43 -11.80 6.12
CA THR A 51 0.35 -12.49 5.38
C THR A 51 -0.95 -12.32 6.14
N ILE A 52 -1.95 -11.71 5.50
CA ILE A 52 -3.30 -11.56 6.04
C ILE A 52 -4.16 -12.68 5.42
N GLU A 53 -4.43 -13.73 6.21
CA GLU A 53 -4.99 -14.97 5.66
C GLU A 53 -6.49 -14.88 5.34
N ASN A 54 -7.21 -13.92 5.93
CA ASN A 54 -8.64 -13.80 5.69
C ASN A 54 -8.95 -13.58 4.19
N PRO A 55 -9.95 -14.27 3.62
CA PRO A 55 -10.38 -14.04 2.24
C PRO A 55 -10.81 -12.59 1.94
N LYS A 56 -11.32 -11.85 2.94
CA LYS A 56 -11.77 -10.46 2.78
C LYS A 56 -11.82 -9.70 4.11
N PHE A 57 -11.29 -8.47 4.15
CA PHE A 57 -11.36 -7.60 5.33
C PHE A 57 -11.56 -6.13 4.92
N LYS A 58 -11.67 -5.22 5.89
CA LYS A 58 -12.11 -3.84 5.63
C LYS A 58 -11.07 -3.03 4.88
N SER A 59 -9.93 -2.75 5.51
CA SER A 59 -8.89 -1.84 5.02
C SER A 59 -7.52 -2.22 5.58
N LEU A 60 -6.47 -1.84 4.84
CA LEU A 60 -5.07 -1.95 5.28
C LEU A 60 -4.44 -0.56 5.31
N GLN A 61 -3.79 -0.22 6.42
CA GLN A 61 -2.90 0.93 6.55
C GLN A 61 -1.49 0.46 6.90
N ILE A 62 -0.48 1.04 6.25
CA ILE A 62 0.92 0.77 6.50
C ILE A 62 1.62 2.11 6.72
N GLN A 63 2.26 2.29 7.88
CA GLN A 63 2.86 3.56 8.24
C GLN A 63 4.24 3.41 8.88
N LYS A 64 5.20 4.24 8.45
CA LYS A 64 6.59 4.23 8.97
C LYS A 64 7.28 2.87 8.83
N CYS A 65 6.95 2.13 7.78
CA CYS A 65 7.51 0.80 7.54
C CYS A 65 8.59 0.83 6.45
N GLY A 66 9.56 -0.07 6.56
CA GLY A 66 10.67 -0.19 5.62
C GLY A 66 10.93 -1.63 5.18
N LYS A 67 11.14 -1.88 3.88
CA LYS A 67 11.46 -3.23 3.35
C LYS A 67 10.44 -4.30 3.76
N CYS A 68 9.16 -3.94 3.81
CA CYS A 68 8.10 -4.87 4.18
C CYS A 68 7.38 -5.41 2.96
N ASN A 69 7.08 -6.71 2.97
CA ASN A 69 6.25 -7.34 1.96
C ASN A 69 4.92 -7.78 2.61
N ILE A 70 3.79 -7.51 1.95
CA ILE A 70 2.46 -7.82 2.47
C ILE A 70 1.70 -8.63 1.41
N VAL A 71 1.12 -9.75 1.81
CA VAL A 71 0.23 -10.55 0.95
C VAL A 71 -1.16 -10.59 1.58
N LEU A 72 -2.18 -10.27 0.78
CA LEU A 72 -3.57 -10.20 1.22
C LEU A 72 -4.54 -10.61 0.10
N ASN A 73 -5.77 -10.96 0.46
CA ASN A 73 -6.81 -11.36 -0.51
C ASN A 73 -7.64 -10.16 -1.00
N ASN A 74 -8.85 -10.00 -0.47
CA ASN A 74 -9.77 -8.94 -0.87
C ASN A 74 -9.87 -7.85 0.20
N LEU A 75 -10.11 -6.63 -0.24
CA LEU A 75 -10.44 -5.50 0.62
C LEU A 75 -11.86 -4.99 0.33
N ILE A 76 -12.54 -4.51 1.36
CA ILE A 76 -13.82 -3.80 1.19
C ILE A 76 -13.56 -2.38 0.69
N SER A 77 -12.54 -1.70 1.24
CA SER A 77 -12.27 -0.30 0.92
C SER A 77 -10.92 -0.08 0.25
N SER A 78 -9.82 -0.08 1.00
CA SER A 78 -8.60 0.60 0.56
C SER A 78 -7.32 0.07 1.19
N ILE A 79 -6.22 0.40 0.52
CA ILE A 79 -4.85 0.34 1.05
C ILE A 79 -4.33 1.77 1.20
N GLU A 80 -3.74 2.08 2.34
CA GLU A 80 -3.05 3.35 2.59
C GLU A 80 -1.60 3.09 2.98
N ILE A 81 -0.65 3.72 2.29
CA ILE A 81 0.79 3.58 2.54
C ILE A 81 1.36 4.97 2.82
N ILE A 82 1.85 5.19 4.04
CA ILE A 82 2.19 6.52 4.54
C ILE A 82 3.60 6.52 5.14
N ASP A 83 4.49 7.39 4.67
CA ASP A 83 5.84 7.56 5.24
C ASP A 83 6.63 6.23 5.26
N CYS A 84 6.60 5.47 4.16
CA CYS A 84 7.21 4.15 4.07
C CYS A 84 8.30 4.08 2.99
N LYS A 85 9.17 3.06 3.09
CA LYS A 85 10.25 2.84 2.11
C LYS A 85 10.33 1.38 1.68
N LYS A 86 10.47 1.10 0.39
CA LYS A 86 10.65 -0.27 -0.15
C LYS A 86 9.53 -1.22 0.28
N ILE A 87 8.28 -0.83 0.05
CA ILE A 87 7.11 -1.64 0.36
C ILE A 87 6.71 -2.46 -0.86
N LYS A 88 6.39 -3.73 -0.66
CA LYS A 88 5.73 -4.55 -1.69
C LYS A 88 4.41 -5.07 -1.16
N ILE A 89 3.35 -4.97 -1.96
CA ILE A 89 2.03 -5.51 -1.61
C ILE A 89 1.55 -6.40 -2.75
N GLN A 90 1.10 -7.60 -2.42
CA GLN A 90 0.43 -8.50 -3.35
C GLN A 90 -1.03 -8.68 -2.94
N VAL A 91 -1.94 -8.25 -3.82
CA VAL A 91 -3.38 -8.39 -3.68
C VAL A 91 -3.82 -9.57 -4.54
N LEU A 92 -4.14 -10.69 -3.89
CA LEU A 92 -4.57 -11.92 -4.58
C LEU A 92 -6.02 -11.84 -5.07
N GLY A 93 -6.85 -11.02 -4.43
CA GLY A 93 -8.23 -10.74 -4.83
C GLY A 93 -8.37 -9.33 -5.38
N LYS A 94 -9.42 -8.61 -4.95
CA LYS A 94 -9.73 -7.23 -5.38
C LYS A 94 -9.36 -6.16 -4.35
N CYS A 95 -8.90 -5.01 -4.86
CA CYS A 95 -8.72 -3.76 -4.13
C CYS A 95 -9.05 -2.58 -5.06
N SER A 96 -10.02 -1.74 -4.68
CA SER A 96 -10.50 -0.64 -5.53
C SER A 96 -9.68 0.63 -5.41
N SER A 97 -9.10 0.93 -4.24
CA SER A 97 -8.43 2.21 -3.99
C SER A 97 -7.12 2.01 -3.22
N ILE A 98 -6.04 2.57 -3.75
CA ILE A 98 -4.71 2.57 -3.14
C ILE A 98 -4.21 4.01 -3.03
N SER A 99 -3.79 4.42 -1.83
CA SER A 99 -3.14 5.70 -1.60
C SER A 99 -1.69 5.53 -1.16
N ILE A 100 -0.82 6.39 -1.70
CA ILE A 100 0.62 6.39 -1.43
C ILE A 100 1.07 7.82 -1.09
N ASP A 101 1.39 8.08 0.18
CA ASP A 101 1.85 9.38 0.67
C ASP A 101 3.24 9.30 1.29
N LYS A 102 4.16 10.18 0.90
CA LYS A 102 5.53 10.28 1.46
C LYS A 102 6.32 8.97 1.40
N CYS A 103 6.16 8.20 0.34
CA CYS A 103 6.83 6.91 0.19
C CYS A 103 7.94 6.91 -0.86
N ILE A 104 8.91 6.00 -0.72
CA ILE A 104 9.96 5.77 -1.72
C ILE A 104 10.08 4.27 -1.98
N GLY A 105 9.86 3.83 -3.21
CA GLY A 105 9.95 2.43 -3.61
C GLY A 105 8.72 1.66 -3.16
N VAL A 106 7.63 1.74 -3.92
CA VAL A 106 6.38 1.03 -3.65
C VAL A 106 6.01 0.17 -4.85
N GLU A 107 5.88 -1.13 -4.62
CA GLU A 107 5.54 -2.11 -5.64
C GLU A 107 4.19 -2.76 -5.32
N ILE A 108 3.18 -2.56 -6.15
CA ILE A 108 1.83 -3.11 -5.96
C ILE A 108 1.56 -4.18 -7.01
N TYR A 109 1.44 -5.43 -6.60
CA TYR A 109 1.07 -6.56 -7.44
C TYR A 109 -0.43 -6.81 -7.33
N LEU A 110 -1.15 -6.58 -8.43
CA LEU A 110 -2.59 -6.77 -8.51
C LEU A 110 -2.93 -8.06 -9.28
N SER A 111 -3.88 -8.83 -8.74
CA SER A 111 -4.46 -9.95 -9.49
C SER A 111 -5.22 -9.46 -10.73
N LYS A 112 -5.43 -10.36 -11.70
CA LYS A 112 -6.25 -10.13 -12.90
C LYS A 112 -7.70 -9.68 -12.63
N GLU A 113 -8.17 -9.80 -11.39
CA GLU A 113 -9.52 -9.35 -11.00
C GLU A 113 -9.61 -7.83 -10.82
N ASN A 114 -8.47 -7.13 -10.77
CA ASN A 114 -8.36 -5.70 -10.61
C ASN A 114 -8.27 -5.01 -11.98
N THR A 115 -9.41 -4.65 -12.55
CA THR A 115 -9.49 -3.95 -13.84
C THR A 115 -9.58 -2.43 -13.69
N GLU A 116 -9.96 -1.93 -12.51
CA GLU A 116 -10.34 -0.53 -12.28
C GLU A 116 -9.81 -0.01 -10.92
N SER A 117 -8.65 -0.47 -10.47
CA SER A 117 -8.03 0.06 -9.24
C SER A 117 -7.58 1.51 -9.43
N GLU A 118 -7.99 2.38 -8.52
CA GLU A 118 -7.61 3.79 -8.48
C GLU A 118 -6.39 4.01 -7.57
N PHE A 119 -5.45 4.83 -8.04
CA PHE A 119 -4.25 5.22 -7.30
C PHE A 119 -4.25 6.72 -7.02
N THR A 120 -4.10 7.09 -5.75
CA THR A 120 -3.88 8.49 -5.34
C THR A 120 -2.49 8.60 -4.74
N THR A 121 -1.66 9.51 -5.25
CA THR A 121 -0.27 9.65 -4.81
C THR A 121 0.06 11.08 -4.40
N ALA A 122 0.93 11.21 -3.39
CA ALA A 122 1.46 12.49 -2.93
C ALA A 122 2.87 12.31 -2.38
N LEU A 123 3.78 13.24 -2.71
CA LEU A 123 5.15 13.30 -2.16
C LEU A 123 5.91 11.95 -2.22
N SER A 124 5.64 11.14 -3.24
CA SER A 124 6.13 9.76 -3.34
C SER A 124 6.88 9.54 -4.64
N SER A 125 7.82 8.58 -4.62
CA SER A 125 8.68 8.25 -5.76
C SER A 125 8.94 6.75 -5.88
N GLU A 126 9.39 6.30 -7.06
CA GLU A 126 9.67 4.89 -7.36
C GLU A 126 8.43 4.01 -7.12
N MET A 127 7.30 4.39 -7.71
CA MET A 127 6.02 3.71 -7.55
C MET A 127 5.67 2.90 -8.79
N ASN A 128 5.45 1.60 -8.64
CA ASN A 128 5.12 0.71 -9.75
C ASN A 128 3.92 -0.19 -9.43
N VAL A 129 3.13 -0.45 -10.46
CA VAL A 129 1.99 -1.37 -10.44
C VAL A 129 2.31 -2.54 -11.35
N HIS A 130 2.18 -3.75 -10.82
CA HIS A 130 2.35 -5.00 -11.54
C HIS A 130 0.99 -5.64 -11.77
N PHE A 131 0.74 -6.08 -13.00
CA PHE A 131 -0.48 -6.80 -13.35
C PHE A 131 -0.16 -7.96 -14.28
N GLU A 132 -0.93 -9.04 -14.19
CA GLU A 132 -0.76 -10.19 -15.08
C GLU A 132 -1.49 -9.95 -16.40
N LYS A 133 -0.77 -10.12 -17.51
CA LYS A 133 -1.32 -10.13 -18.87
C LYS A 133 -0.70 -11.29 -19.65
N ASN A 134 -1.53 -12.20 -20.15
CA ASN A 134 -1.12 -13.39 -20.90
C ASN A 134 -0.12 -14.30 -20.14
N GLY A 135 -0.25 -14.38 -18.81
CA GLY A 135 0.62 -15.22 -17.97
C GLY A 135 1.99 -14.58 -17.64
N GLU A 136 2.22 -13.33 -18.04
CA GLU A 136 3.40 -12.56 -17.69
C GLU A 136 3.03 -11.36 -16.81
N TRP A 137 3.90 -11.03 -15.85
CA TRP A 137 3.80 -9.77 -15.13
C TRP A 137 4.24 -8.62 -16.05
N LYS A 138 3.41 -7.59 -16.12
CA LYS A 138 3.72 -6.30 -16.75
C LYS A 138 3.79 -5.24 -15.66
N GLU A 139 4.75 -4.35 -15.80
CA GLU A 139 5.01 -3.24 -14.88
C GLU A 139 4.51 -1.93 -15.50
N LEU A 140 3.84 -1.11 -14.70
CA LEU A 140 3.46 0.27 -15.01
C LEU A 140 3.98 1.18 -13.93
N THR A 141 4.84 2.12 -14.30
CA THR A 141 5.28 3.17 -13.39
C THR A 141 4.17 4.20 -13.20
N ILE A 142 3.88 4.56 -11.96
CA ILE A 142 3.00 5.69 -11.66
C ILE A 142 3.83 6.98 -11.85
N PRO A 143 3.37 7.93 -12.70
CA PRO A 143 4.11 9.16 -12.89
C PRO A 143 4.20 9.98 -11.61
N GLU A 144 5.40 10.47 -11.30
CA GLU A 144 5.66 11.29 -10.11
C GLU A 144 6.08 12.73 -10.49
N GLN A 145 6.25 13.04 -11.78
CA GLN A 145 6.55 14.37 -12.27
C GLN A 145 5.43 14.93 -13.16
N TYR A 146 5.03 16.16 -12.85
CA TYR A 146 4.00 16.91 -13.58
C TYR A 146 4.57 18.23 -14.09
N GLN A 147 4.08 18.67 -15.25
CA GLN A 147 4.39 19.96 -15.83
C GLN A 147 3.19 20.89 -15.69
N HIS A 148 3.45 22.15 -15.33
CA HIS A 148 2.42 23.15 -15.08
C HIS A 148 2.67 24.37 -15.96
N THR A 149 1.65 24.80 -16.69
CA THR A 149 1.72 25.97 -17.57
C THR A 149 0.64 26.99 -17.19
N LEU A 150 1.03 28.21 -16.87
CA LEU A 150 0.10 29.32 -16.65
C LEU A 150 -0.31 29.92 -18.01
N CYS A 151 -1.58 29.82 -18.38
CA CYS A 151 -2.13 30.38 -19.61
C CYS A 151 -3.50 31.02 -19.34
N GLY A 152 -3.66 32.30 -19.67
CA GLY A 152 -4.93 33.01 -19.48
C GLY A 152 -5.44 33.01 -18.02
N GLY A 153 -4.54 33.04 -17.04
CA GLY A 153 -4.89 33.01 -15.62
C GLY A 153 -5.31 31.63 -15.08
N LYS A 154 -5.24 30.57 -15.91
CA LYS A 154 -5.49 29.18 -15.49
C LYS A 154 -4.19 28.39 -15.49
N LEU A 155 -4.02 27.53 -14.49
CA LEU A 155 -2.90 26.60 -14.42
C LEU A 155 -3.33 25.28 -15.05
N ASN A 156 -2.69 24.92 -16.17
CA ASN A 156 -2.89 23.62 -16.81
C ASN A 156 -1.80 22.66 -16.35
N THR A 157 -2.19 21.48 -15.89
CA THR A 157 -1.28 20.44 -15.40
C THR A 157 -1.38 19.21 -16.29
N ARG A 158 -0.23 18.63 -16.64
CA ARG A 158 -0.12 17.35 -17.35
C ARG A 158 1.01 16.51 -16.77
N VAL A 159 0.97 15.21 -17.01
CA VAL A 159 2.11 14.34 -16.72
C VAL A 159 3.31 14.76 -17.59
N SER A 160 4.51 14.72 -17.02
CA SER A 160 5.75 15.06 -17.73
C SER A 160 6.01 14.15 -18.94
N ASP A 161 6.65 14.69 -19.97
CA ASP A 161 7.04 13.93 -21.18
C ASP A 161 8.10 12.83 -20.91
N LEU A 162 8.65 12.78 -19.69
CA LEU A 162 9.52 11.67 -19.27
C LEU A 162 8.79 10.32 -19.25
N TYR A 163 7.46 10.33 -19.20
CA TYR A 163 6.66 9.13 -19.20
C TYR A 163 6.00 8.91 -20.55
N ASN A 164 6.19 7.73 -21.13
CA ASN A 164 5.59 7.31 -22.39
C ASN A 164 4.55 6.23 -22.10
N TYR A 165 3.27 6.60 -22.09
CA TYR A 165 2.13 5.67 -22.00
C TYR A 165 1.33 5.68 -23.30
#